data_AF-A0A2J0N5A7-F1
#
_entry.id   AF-A0A2J0N5A7-F1
#
_cell.length_a   1.000
_cell.length_b   1.000
_cell.length_c   1.000
_cell.angle_alpha   90.00
_cell.angle_beta   90.00
_cell.angle_gamma   90.00
#
_symmetry.space_group_name_H-M   'P 1'
#
loop_
_entity.id
_entity.type
_entity.pdbx_description
1 polymer ?
#
loop_
_entity_poly.entity_id
_entity_poly.type
_entity_poly.pdbx_seq_one_letter_code
_entity_poly.pdbx_strand_id
1 'polypeptide(L)'
;MLSFLRKKNTEITDAEWKTVAELKVGMQIAVPKNGILDVHKTGQIDSRELFDGGDVLWDEIESIEYVGTEQVWDIEVEGTHNFIGNNIFAHNTYMSGNLEVAGTVKITGGSPGASKVLTSDANGLASWTTLGSGSISDIYLLNTGDTGSGAYTFSGGIFNVNASSNFATNINTGTSTGAVSIGGGSNTFAIASTGLDVSTTGALSGITTITTSGAINSQTISSTANFTGTVAVATSIRAGATAMVSSALIGAVAGGNGFEFGHTNSAGYRGTLGAEASSGANFIAFNSEAGTTANTYRTRGVVGSVMKSDNGGGFTFNKVATATADNQALTNLMTISNAGVVTAAGSFSGNITGTVTGHSSLDLALTGGTMTGDITSNSNFVSTARNKGVVGTYNSTLTDQVWSIGAAYTNNATGADFGNLYGMAYCHTNNANCTSGLAHQIEFVNNGTVGTAIGLAGGIWTNGAITATGAITGSNLSGTNTGDQTLAGLGGAPVGAKYIVQTADATLT
;
A
#
# COMPACT_ATOMS: atom_id res chain seq x y z
N MET A 1 82.77 -50.81 13.62
CA MET A 1 84.08 -50.60 12.94
C MET A 1 85.13 -50.87 14.01
N LEU A 2 86.08 -51.78 13.75
CA LEU A 2 86.99 -52.29 14.80
C LEU A 2 88.06 -51.25 15.15
N SER A 3 88.31 -51.06 16.44
CA SER A 3 89.33 -50.17 16.97
C SER A 3 90.34 -50.94 17.82
N PHE A 4 91.60 -50.51 17.78
CA PHE A 4 92.70 -51.06 18.57
C PHE A 4 93.23 -50.02 19.56
N LEU A 5 93.65 -50.46 20.73
CA LEU A 5 94.17 -49.57 21.78
C LEU A 5 95.60 -49.17 21.42
N ARG A 6 95.84 -47.87 21.22
CA ARG A 6 97.09 -47.30 20.73
C ARG A 6 97.83 -46.52 21.82
N LYS A 7 99.14 -46.72 21.91
CA LYS A 7 100.03 -45.98 22.82
C LYS A 7 100.15 -44.53 22.37
N LYS A 8 99.75 -43.59 23.21
CA LYS A 8 99.92 -42.15 22.95
C LYS A 8 101.21 -41.61 23.56
N ASN A 9 101.46 -41.95 24.83
CA ASN A 9 102.60 -41.55 25.66
C ASN A 9 103.16 -42.76 26.43
N THR A 10 104.07 -42.55 27.38
CA THR A 10 104.71 -43.60 28.19
C THR A 10 103.75 -44.37 29.11
N GLU A 11 102.65 -43.79 29.60
CA GLU A 11 101.70 -44.46 30.51
C GLU A 11 100.46 -45.03 29.81
N ILE A 12 99.91 -46.14 30.34
CA ILE A 12 98.72 -46.82 29.78
C ILE A 12 97.43 -45.99 29.91
N THR A 13 97.35 -45.12 30.91
CA THR A 13 96.19 -44.24 31.15
C THR A 13 95.97 -43.21 30.05
N ASP A 14 96.99 -42.94 29.24
CA ASP A 14 96.93 -42.03 28.09
C ASP A 14 96.60 -42.76 26.77
N ALA A 15 96.40 -44.07 26.80
CA ALA A 15 96.07 -44.85 25.62
C ALA A 15 94.69 -44.47 25.07
N GLU A 16 94.56 -44.50 23.74
CA GLU A 16 93.31 -44.16 23.05
C GLU A 16 92.94 -45.26 22.07
N TRP A 17 91.66 -45.53 21.93
CA TRP A 17 91.14 -46.42 20.90
C TRP A 17 91.15 -45.70 19.55
N LYS A 18 91.75 -46.32 18.54
CA LYS A 18 91.73 -45.83 17.15
C LYS A 18 91.20 -46.88 16.21
N THR A 19 90.40 -46.45 15.25
CA THR A 19 89.95 -47.34 14.19
C THR A 19 91.13 -47.79 13.33
N VAL A 20 91.03 -48.94 12.67
CA VAL A 20 92.09 -49.42 11.75
C VAL A 20 92.45 -48.37 10.69
N ALA A 21 91.47 -47.59 10.23
CA ALA A 21 91.66 -46.52 9.25
C ALA A 21 92.50 -45.33 9.77
N GLU A 22 92.62 -45.16 11.08
CA GLU A 22 93.36 -44.07 11.72
C GLU A 22 94.76 -44.49 12.22
N LEU A 23 95.06 -45.79 12.19
CA LEU A 23 96.37 -46.34 12.54
C LEU A 23 97.39 -46.15 11.41
N LYS A 24 98.67 -46.10 11.77
CA LYS A 24 99.78 -45.98 10.82
C LYS A 24 100.93 -46.89 11.25
N VAL A 25 101.71 -47.35 10.28
CA VAL A 25 102.99 -48.04 10.52
C VAL A 25 103.86 -47.19 11.46
N GLY A 26 104.50 -47.83 12.43
CA GLY A 26 105.28 -47.18 13.49
C GLY A 26 104.48 -46.78 14.73
N MET A 27 103.14 -46.86 14.72
CA MET A 27 102.36 -46.72 15.95
C MET A 27 102.44 -48.00 16.77
N GLN A 28 102.45 -47.88 18.10
CA GLN A 28 102.41 -49.03 19.00
C GLN A 28 100.97 -49.32 19.46
N ILE A 29 100.58 -50.59 19.42
CA ILE A 29 99.26 -51.08 19.87
C ILE A 29 99.40 -52.05 21.04
N ALA A 30 98.33 -52.18 21.81
CA ALA A 30 98.30 -53.03 22.99
C ALA A 30 98.19 -54.51 22.59
N VAL A 31 99.08 -55.33 23.16
CA VAL A 31 99.08 -56.80 23.03
C VAL A 31 99.23 -57.44 24.42
N PRO A 32 98.68 -58.64 24.67
CA PRO A 32 98.72 -59.26 25.99
C PRO A 32 100.11 -59.85 26.27
N LYS A 33 100.63 -59.56 27.46
CA LYS A 33 101.98 -59.98 27.89
C LYS A 33 102.19 -61.49 27.87
N ASN A 34 101.17 -62.27 28.21
CA ASN A 34 101.27 -63.72 28.36
C ASN A 34 101.03 -64.49 27.04
N GLY A 35 100.56 -63.83 25.97
CA GLY A 35 100.26 -64.48 24.68
C GLY A 35 101.41 -64.47 23.67
N ILE A 36 102.44 -63.64 23.89
CA ILE A 36 103.55 -63.40 22.95
C ILE A 36 104.87 -64.10 23.38
N LEU A 37 104.93 -64.63 24.61
CA LEU A 37 106.14 -65.29 25.14
C LEU A 37 106.51 -66.61 24.43
N ASP A 38 105.56 -67.24 23.72
CA ASP A 38 105.76 -68.54 23.07
C ASP A 38 106.16 -68.47 21.57
N VAL A 39 105.99 -67.33 20.90
CA VAL A 39 106.28 -67.18 19.45
C VAL A 39 107.55 -66.33 19.19
N HIS A 40 107.96 -65.49 20.14
CA HIS A 40 109.06 -64.53 19.96
C HIS A 40 110.45 -65.01 20.46
N LYS A 41 110.64 -66.32 20.71
CA LYS A 41 111.94 -66.89 21.15
C LYS A 41 112.85 -67.42 20.03
N THR A 42 112.46 -67.31 18.76
CA THR A 42 113.34 -67.64 17.62
C THR A 42 113.74 -66.39 16.85
N GLY A 43 114.70 -65.64 17.41
CA GLY A 43 115.58 -64.74 16.67
C GLY A 43 115.10 -63.29 16.48
N GLN A 44 115.65 -62.39 17.31
CA GLN A 44 115.67 -60.91 17.22
C GLN A 44 114.41 -60.13 17.65
N ILE A 45 114.31 -59.81 18.95
CA ILE A 45 113.95 -58.45 19.43
C ILE A 45 114.85 -58.09 20.63
N ASP A 46 115.44 -56.89 20.56
CA ASP A 46 116.13 -56.20 21.66
C ASP A 46 115.06 -55.75 22.69
N SER A 47 115.11 -56.33 23.88
CA SER A 47 114.21 -56.05 24.99
C SER A 47 114.34 -54.60 25.46
N ARG A 48 113.45 -53.70 25.01
CA ARG A 48 113.23 -52.33 25.50
C ARG A 48 111.76 -51.96 25.23
N GLU A 49 110.83 -51.75 26.16
CA GLU A 49 110.82 -51.45 27.59
C GLU A 49 109.74 -52.32 28.27
N LEU A 50 110.15 -53.15 29.24
CA LEU A 50 109.25 -53.78 30.20
C LEU A 50 108.71 -52.68 31.13
N PHE A 51 107.51 -52.17 30.86
CA PHE A 51 106.79 -51.37 31.85
C PHE A 51 106.43 -52.27 33.03
N ASP A 52 106.90 -51.86 34.20
CA ASP A 52 106.75 -52.53 35.49
C ASP A 52 105.27 -52.69 35.87
N GLY A 53 104.84 -53.94 36.09
CA GLY A 53 103.57 -54.29 36.75
C GLY A 53 102.34 -54.65 35.90
N GLY A 54 102.29 -54.42 34.58
CA GLY A 54 101.07 -54.60 33.78
C GLY A 54 100.96 -55.90 32.95
N ASP A 55 99.73 -56.29 32.59
CA ASP A 55 99.39 -57.42 31.70
C ASP A 55 99.43 -57.06 30.20
N VAL A 56 99.76 -55.82 29.87
CA VAL A 56 99.78 -55.26 28.51
C VAL A 56 101.21 -54.92 28.09
N LEU A 57 101.56 -55.27 26.86
CA LEU A 57 102.77 -54.84 26.16
C LEU A 57 102.38 -53.93 24.99
N TRP A 58 103.33 -53.09 24.57
CA TRP A 58 103.16 -52.18 23.43
C TRP A 58 104.03 -52.64 22.28
N ASP A 59 103.39 -53.08 21.21
CA ASP A 59 104.07 -53.62 20.03
C ASP A 59 103.86 -52.73 18.81
N GLU A 60 104.91 -52.56 18.00
CA GLU A 60 104.92 -51.64 16.85
C GLU A 60 104.24 -52.25 15.63
N ILE A 61 103.38 -51.48 14.96
CA ILE A 61 102.77 -51.90 13.70
C ILE A 61 103.81 -51.82 12.58
N GLU A 62 104.17 -52.97 12.00
CA GLU A 62 105.08 -53.05 10.86
C GLU A 62 104.37 -52.79 9.51
N SER A 63 103.15 -53.29 9.34
CA SER A 63 102.36 -53.10 8.12
C SER A 63 100.85 -53.03 8.39
N ILE A 64 100.13 -52.31 7.53
CA ILE A 64 98.66 -52.29 7.49
C ILE A 64 98.28 -52.40 6.02
N GLU A 65 97.67 -53.53 5.64
CA GLU A 65 97.35 -53.83 4.26
C GLU A 65 95.87 -54.18 4.12
N TYR A 66 95.23 -53.69 3.06
CA TYR A 66 93.88 -54.09 2.73
C TYR A 66 93.91 -55.49 2.09
N VAL A 67 93.28 -56.45 2.75
CA VAL A 67 93.30 -57.88 2.34
C VAL A 67 92.04 -58.32 1.57
N GLY A 68 91.07 -57.43 1.36
CA GLY A 68 89.81 -57.72 0.66
C GLY A 68 88.58 -57.62 1.56
N THR A 69 87.43 -58.05 1.03
CA THR A 69 86.17 -58.14 1.78
C THR A 69 85.94 -59.58 2.20
N GLU A 70 85.79 -59.81 3.50
CA GLU A 70 85.50 -61.11 4.07
C GLU A 70 84.34 -61.02 5.07
N GLN A 71 83.76 -62.16 5.41
CA GLN A 71 82.81 -62.21 6.51
C GLN A 71 83.57 -62.03 7.83
N VAL A 72 83.33 -60.91 8.50
CA VAL A 72 83.89 -60.60 9.81
C VAL A 72 82.87 -60.83 10.91
N TRP A 73 83.36 -61.16 12.10
CA TRP A 73 82.57 -61.38 13.30
C TRP A 73 83.00 -60.39 14.38
N ASP A 74 82.07 -60.01 15.24
CA ASP A 74 82.34 -59.19 16.41
C ASP A 74 81.60 -59.80 17.62
N ILE A 75 82.04 -59.47 18.84
CA ILE A 75 81.43 -59.93 20.08
C ILE A 75 81.06 -58.73 20.96
N GLU A 76 80.01 -58.90 21.76
CA GLU A 76 79.69 -57.96 22.83
C GLU A 76 80.20 -58.54 24.16
N VAL A 77 81.24 -57.92 24.71
CA VAL A 77 81.72 -58.14 26.08
C VAL A 77 81.17 -57.06 27.00
N GLU A 78 80.33 -57.45 27.96
CA GLU A 78 79.75 -56.55 28.96
C GLU A 78 80.81 -56.02 29.94
N GLY A 79 80.73 -54.72 30.28
CA GLY A 79 81.54 -54.07 31.31
C GLY A 79 82.88 -53.53 30.80
N THR A 80 83.73 -54.36 30.19
CA THR A 80 85.04 -53.91 29.68
C THR A 80 84.99 -53.38 28.25
N HIS A 81 83.98 -53.81 27.47
CA HIS A 81 83.76 -53.42 26.06
C HIS A 81 84.97 -53.64 25.13
N ASN A 82 85.84 -54.59 25.50
CA ASN A 82 86.99 -54.99 24.70
C ASN A 82 87.30 -56.49 24.89
N PHE A 83 88.03 -57.06 23.94
CA PHE A 83 88.45 -58.46 23.93
C PHE A 83 89.83 -58.63 23.28
N ILE A 84 90.42 -59.82 23.44
CA ILE A 84 91.69 -60.19 22.80
C ILE A 84 91.38 -61.09 21.60
N GLY A 85 91.77 -60.66 20.39
CA GLY A 85 91.68 -61.44 19.15
C GLY A 85 93.06 -61.53 18.49
N ASN A 86 93.50 -62.73 18.10
CA ASN A 86 94.84 -62.98 17.56
C ASN A 86 95.99 -62.33 18.37
N ASN A 87 95.88 -62.36 19.70
CA ASN A 87 96.80 -61.72 20.63
C ASN A 87 96.91 -60.19 20.48
N ILE A 88 95.83 -59.51 20.11
CA ILE A 88 95.73 -58.04 20.07
C ILE A 88 94.46 -57.60 20.80
N PHE A 89 94.51 -56.49 21.55
CA PHE A 89 93.33 -55.92 22.19
C PHE A 89 92.45 -55.14 21.18
N ALA A 90 91.19 -55.56 21.04
CA ALA A 90 90.19 -54.97 20.14
C ALA A 90 88.92 -54.52 20.90
N HIS A 91 88.22 -53.52 20.38
CA HIS A 91 87.01 -52.93 21.00
C HIS A 91 85.70 -53.48 20.42
N ASN A 92 84.62 -53.54 21.21
CA ASN A 92 83.26 -53.89 20.73
C ASN A 92 82.68 -52.81 19.79
N THR A 93 81.76 -53.15 18.89
CA THR A 93 81.10 -52.17 18.01
C THR A 93 80.16 -51.21 18.76
N TYR A 94 80.33 -49.89 18.54
CA TYR A 94 79.39 -48.83 18.91
C TYR A 94 78.70 -48.25 17.66
N MET A 95 77.37 -48.03 17.71
CA MET A 95 76.62 -47.37 16.65
C MET A 95 76.44 -45.87 16.97
N SER A 96 77.08 -45.00 16.21
CA SER A 96 76.86 -43.54 16.24
C SER A 96 76.40 -43.04 14.87
N GLY A 97 75.30 -42.28 14.81
CA GLY A 97 74.79 -41.65 13.59
C GLY A 97 73.32 -41.96 13.30
N ASN A 98 72.93 -41.79 12.03
CA ASN A 98 71.56 -42.08 11.58
C ASN A 98 71.28 -43.58 11.60
N LEU A 99 70.12 -43.96 12.11
CA LEU A 99 69.60 -45.32 12.02
C LEU A 99 68.65 -45.40 10.81
N GLU A 100 69.03 -46.19 9.80
CA GLU A 100 68.12 -46.58 8.73
C GLU A 100 67.65 -48.02 8.96
N VAL A 101 66.34 -48.24 8.98
CA VAL A 101 65.74 -49.58 9.12
C VAL A 101 64.91 -49.85 7.87
N ALA A 102 65.34 -50.82 7.06
CA ALA A 102 64.59 -51.29 5.90
C ALA A 102 63.42 -52.19 6.32
N GLY A 103 62.44 -51.63 7.03
CA GLY A 103 61.30 -52.38 7.56
C GLY A 103 60.47 -51.59 8.57
N THR A 104 59.70 -52.32 9.38
CA THR A 104 58.91 -51.70 10.46
C THR A 104 59.69 -51.70 11.77
N VAL A 105 59.56 -50.61 12.52
CA VAL A 105 60.14 -50.48 13.87
C VAL A 105 59.05 -50.77 14.89
N LYS A 106 59.27 -51.75 15.77
CA LYS A 106 58.39 -52.04 16.91
C LYS A 106 59.07 -51.57 18.20
N ILE A 107 58.48 -50.58 18.87
CA ILE A 107 58.95 -50.08 20.17
C ILE A 107 58.08 -50.67 21.27
N THR A 108 58.68 -51.46 22.16
CA THR A 108 57.99 -52.21 23.22
C THR A 108 58.08 -51.54 24.60
N GLY A 109 59.00 -50.59 24.78
CA GLY A 109 59.17 -49.81 26.01
C GLY A 109 58.21 -48.62 26.14
N GLY A 110 58.05 -48.09 27.35
CA GLY A 110 57.35 -46.81 27.61
C GLY A 110 55.82 -46.86 27.64
N SER A 111 55.19 -48.04 27.75
CA SER A 111 53.73 -48.25 27.75
C SER A 111 53.01 -47.89 26.43
N PRO A 112 53.31 -48.59 25.31
CA PRO A 112 52.55 -48.46 24.07
C PRO A 112 51.07 -48.86 24.29
N GLY A 113 50.16 -48.26 23.52
CA GLY A 113 48.73 -48.55 23.59
C GLY A 113 48.02 -48.20 22.28
N ALA A 114 46.82 -48.74 22.08
CA ALA A 114 45.99 -48.39 20.92
C ALA A 114 45.75 -46.87 20.90
N SER A 115 45.88 -46.25 19.72
CA SER A 115 45.72 -44.80 19.51
C SER A 115 46.70 -43.92 20.30
N LYS A 116 47.82 -44.47 20.77
CA LYS A 116 48.94 -43.68 21.29
C LYS A 116 49.93 -43.35 20.19
N VAL A 117 50.55 -42.17 20.29
CA VAL A 117 51.67 -41.75 19.43
C VAL A 117 52.89 -41.46 20.29
N LEU A 118 54.07 -41.56 19.68
CA LEU A 118 55.30 -41.10 20.33
C LEU A 118 55.37 -39.58 20.23
N THR A 119 55.47 -38.92 21.37
CA THR A 119 55.72 -37.49 21.47
C THR A 119 57.05 -37.27 22.17
N SER A 120 57.84 -36.30 21.70
CA SER A 120 59.09 -35.89 22.35
C SER A 120 58.83 -34.79 23.37
N ASP A 121 59.54 -34.82 24.49
CA ASP A 121 59.72 -33.64 25.33
C ASP A 121 60.77 -32.68 24.75
N ALA A 122 61.02 -31.55 25.43
CA ALA A 122 61.99 -30.54 25.01
C ALA A 122 63.45 -31.01 25.02
N ASN A 123 63.74 -32.14 25.67
CA ASN A 123 65.07 -32.75 25.74
C ASN A 123 65.25 -33.89 24.72
N GLY A 124 64.26 -34.13 23.85
CA GLY A 124 64.33 -35.18 22.83
C GLY A 124 63.86 -36.56 23.33
N LEU A 125 63.35 -36.68 24.55
CA LEU A 125 62.92 -37.96 25.11
C LEU A 125 61.50 -38.30 24.64
N ALA A 126 61.37 -39.41 23.92
CA ALA A 126 60.08 -39.88 23.41
C ALA A 126 59.27 -40.63 24.49
N SER A 127 57.97 -40.36 24.56
CA SER A 127 57.01 -41.06 25.43
C SER A 127 55.69 -41.36 24.70
N TRP A 128 55.01 -42.43 25.10
CA TRP A 128 53.73 -42.84 24.50
C TRP A 128 52.56 -42.07 25.09
N THR A 129 52.08 -41.09 24.35
CA THR A 129 50.99 -40.23 24.77
C THR A 129 49.70 -40.67 24.11
N THR A 130 48.62 -40.79 24.90
CA THR A 130 47.27 -40.89 24.33
C THR A 130 46.97 -39.54 23.71
N LEU A 131 46.57 -39.50 22.44
CA LEU A 131 45.98 -38.29 21.89
C LEU A 131 44.66 -38.05 22.63
N GLY A 132 44.71 -37.25 23.70
CA GLY A 132 43.52 -36.87 24.45
C GLY A 132 42.57 -36.11 23.54
N SER A 133 41.27 -36.19 23.78
CA SER A 133 40.22 -35.39 23.13
C SER A 133 40.28 -33.90 23.53
N GLY A 134 41.47 -33.36 23.78
CA GLY A 134 41.75 -31.99 24.15
C GLY A 134 42.40 -31.26 22.99
N SER A 135 41.98 -30.02 22.79
CA SER A 135 42.41 -29.03 21.81
C SER A 135 43.72 -29.36 21.09
N ILE A 136 43.59 -29.94 19.90
CA ILE A 136 44.66 -29.92 18.92
C ILE A 136 44.64 -28.48 18.37
N SER A 137 45.57 -27.63 18.83
CA SER A 137 45.59 -26.21 18.46
C SER A 137 45.71 -25.99 16.94
N ASP A 138 46.34 -26.93 16.24
CA ASP A 138 46.47 -26.93 14.79
C ASP A 138 46.03 -28.29 14.24
N ILE A 139 44.72 -28.48 14.10
CA ILE A 139 44.17 -29.48 13.19
C ILE A 139 44.53 -29.05 11.76
N TYR A 140 45.69 -29.51 11.28
CA TYR A 140 45.95 -29.68 9.86
C TYR A 140 45.28 -30.99 9.38
N LEU A 141 43.97 -31.17 9.60
CA LEU A 141 43.23 -32.35 9.14
C LEU A 141 42.43 -32.12 7.85
N LEU A 142 42.31 -30.91 7.34
CA LEU A 142 41.65 -30.70 6.04
C LEU A 142 42.70 -30.52 4.95
N ASN A 143 43.51 -31.56 4.74
CA ASN A 143 44.17 -31.70 3.45
C ASN A 143 43.07 -32.01 2.40
N THR A 144 43.21 -31.44 1.20
CA THR A 144 42.20 -31.52 0.12
C THR A 144 41.67 -32.95 -0.09
N GLY A 145 40.39 -33.19 0.18
CA GLY A 145 39.72 -34.45 -0.16
C GLY A 145 39.25 -35.35 0.99
N ASP A 146 39.30 -34.89 2.25
CA ASP A 146 38.68 -35.64 3.35
C ASP A 146 37.16 -35.76 3.14
N THR A 147 36.68 -37.00 3.04
CA THR A 147 35.26 -37.37 2.94
C THR A 147 34.72 -37.93 4.26
N GLY A 148 35.45 -37.67 5.36
CA GLY A 148 35.14 -38.15 6.70
C GLY A 148 33.67 -38.00 7.07
N SER A 149 32.99 -39.13 7.27
CA SER A 149 31.59 -39.24 7.70
C SER A 149 31.37 -38.87 9.18
N GLY A 150 32.37 -38.29 9.85
CA GLY A 150 32.35 -38.00 11.29
C GLY A 150 31.82 -36.60 11.62
N ALA A 151 31.21 -36.46 12.80
CA ALA A 151 30.79 -35.15 13.30
C ALA A 151 32.00 -34.38 13.86
N TYR A 152 32.35 -33.26 13.23
CA TYR A 152 33.34 -32.33 13.74
C TYR A 152 32.67 -31.35 14.71
N THR A 153 33.01 -31.42 16.00
CA THR A 153 32.49 -30.51 17.03
C THR A 153 33.58 -29.55 17.46
N PHE A 154 33.37 -28.26 17.22
CA PHE A 154 34.19 -27.19 17.79
C PHE A 154 33.44 -26.63 19.01
N SER A 155 34.03 -26.73 20.20
CA SER A 155 33.43 -26.25 21.45
C SER A 155 34.24 -25.07 21.97
N GLY A 156 33.61 -23.88 21.98
CA GLY A 156 34.26 -22.61 22.35
C GLY A 156 35.05 -21.97 21.21
N GLY A 157 35.25 -20.65 21.30
CA GLY A 157 36.00 -19.86 20.30
C GLY A 157 35.20 -19.47 19.04
N ILE A 158 35.86 -18.76 18.12
CA ILE A 158 35.32 -18.38 16.81
C ILE A 158 35.83 -19.38 15.76
N PHE A 159 34.94 -19.92 14.93
CA PHE A 159 35.32 -20.72 13.77
C PHE A 159 35.29 -19.85 12.51
N ASN A 160 36.46 -19.49 11.98
CA ASN A 160 36.59 -18.71 10.76
C ASN A 160 36.79 -19.64 9.55
N VAL A 161 35.83 -19.65 8.62
CA VAL A 161 35.95 -20.38 7.34
C VAL A 161 36.31 -19.39 6.25
N ASN A 162 37.26 -19.77 5.38
CA ASN A 162 37.58 -19.02 4.16
C ASN A 162 37.92 -17.53 4.46
N ALA A 163 38.66 -17.30 5.54
CA ALA A 163 39.08 -15.96 5.95
C ALA A 163 40.08 -15.39 4.95
N SER A 164 39.76 -14.24 4.36
CA SER A 164 40.59 -13.51 3.38
C SER A 164 40.92 -14.28 2.09
N SER A 165 40.20 -15.36 1.76
CA SER A 165 40.54 -16.21 0.60
C SER A 165 39.57 -16.13 -0.59
N ASN A 166 38.46 -15.38 -0.49
CA ASN A 166 37.48 -15.11 -1.57
C ASN A 166 36.97 -16.36 -2.33
N PHE A 167 37.22 -17.58 -1.84
CA PHE A 167 36.72 -18.80 -2.45
C PHE A 167 35.23 -18.96 -2.17
N ALA A 168 34.56 -19.91 -2.82
CA ALA A 168 33.20 -20.26 -2.44
C ALA A 168 33.22 -21.11 -1.16
N THR A 169 32.38 -20.76 -0.17
CA THR A 169 32.09 -21.63 0.97
C THR A 169 30.78 -22.36 0.70
N ASN A 170 30.86 -23.64 0.33
CA ASN A 170 29.69 -24.47 0.11
C ASN A 170 29.30 -25.18 1.42
N ILE A 171 28.05 -25.02 1.86
CA ILE A 171 27.50 -25.70 3.04
C ILE A 171 26.25 -26.47 2.60
N ASN A 172 26.19 -27.76 2.94
CA ASN A 172 25.01 -28.59 2.68
C ASN A 172 24.52 -28.57 1.21
N THR A 173 25.47 -28.55 0.27
CA THR A 173 25.21 -28.50 -1.18
C THR A 173 25.07 -29.90 -1.80
N GLY A 174 24.60 -29.99 -3.05
CA GLY A 174 24.45 -31.26 -3.79
C GLY A 174 23.08 -31.89 -3.57
N THR A 175 23.04 -33.19 -3.27
CA THR A 175 21.80 -33.95 -2.97
C THR A 175 21.41 -33.94 -1.49
N SER A 176 22.13 -33.18 -0.65
CA SER A 176 21.88 -33.14 0.79
C SER A 176 20.53 -32.51 1.12
N THR A 177 19.74 -33.18 1.95
CA THR A 177 18.46 -32.70 2.51
C THR A 177 18.55 -32.33 3.99
N GLY A 178 19.76 -32.38 4.56
CA GLY A 178 20.00 -32.05 5.97
C GLY A 178 19.67 -30.59 6.28
N ALA A 179 19.22 -30.32 7.50
CA ALA A 179 18.99 -28.94 7.94
C ALA A 179 20.32 -28.27 8.34
N VAL A 180 20.54 -27.04 7.87
CA VAL A 180 21.61 -26.18 8.39
C VAL A 180 21.04 -25.38 9.56
N SER A 181 21.41 -25.77 10.79
CA SER A 181 20.98 -25.06 12.01
C SER A 181 22.04 -24.04 12.42
N ILE A 182 21.66 -22.76 12.54
CA ILE A 182 22.54 -21.67 12.94
C ILE A 182 21.92 -20.96 14.15
N GLY A 183 22.70 -20.73 15.21
CA GLY A 183 22.33 -19.84 16.31
C GLY A 183 21.58 -20.46 17.50
N GLY A 184 21.24 -21.75 17.48
CA GLY A 184 20.80 -22.51 18.66
C GLY A 184 19.61 -21.94 19.46
N GLY A 185 18.84 -21.01 18.88
CA GLY A 185 17.67 -20.38 19.51
C GLY A 185 17.93 -19.12 20.34
N SER A 186 19.19 -18.75 20.64
CA SER A 186 19.53 -17.56 21.44
C SER A 186 20.46 -16.56 20.75
N ASN A 187 21.22 -17.00 19.74
CA ASN A 187 22.20 -16.14 19.06
C ASN A 187 21.60 -15.50 17.80
N THR A 188 22.09 -14.30 17.46
CA THR A 188 21.76 -13.61 16.21
C THR A 188 22.47 -14.22 15.01
N PHE A 189 21.76 -14.40 13.91
CA PHE A 189 22.37 -14.63 12.59
C PHE A 189 22.65 -13.28 11.94
N ALA A 190 23.93 -12.86 11.92
CA ALA A 190 24.36 -11.61 11.31
C ALA A 190 24.96 -11.87 9.92
N ILE A 191 24.44 -11.19 8.90
CA ILE A 191 25.01 -11.18 7.54
C ILE A 191 25.55 -9.78 7.27
N ALA A 192 26.87 -9.63 7.26
CA ALA A 192 27.55 -8.42 6.84
C ALA A 192 27.94 -8.52 5.36
N SER A 193 26.94 -8.54 4.48
CA SER A 193 27.09 -8.65 3.02
C SER A 193 26.29 -7.56 2.31
N THR A 194 26.56 -7.35 1.03
CA THR A 194 25.76 -6.47 0.16
C THR A 194 24.43 -7.12 -0.27
N GLY A 195 24.25 -8.42 -0.03
CA GLY A 195 23.01 -9.13 -0.35
C GLY A 195 22.87 -10.47 0.35
N LEU A 196 21.61 -10.93 0.42
CA LEU A 196 21.19 -12.28 0.77
C LEU A 196 20.29 -12.77 -0.37
N ASP A 197 20.75 -13.77 -1.11
CA ASP A 197 19.97 -14.39 -2.19
C ASP A 197 19.36 -15.72 -1.71
N VAL A 198 18.06 -15.89 -1.94
CA VAL A 198 17.31 -17.12 -1.64
C VAL A 198 16.51 -17.48 -2.89
N SER A 199 17.02 -18.43 -3.68
CA SER A 199 16.48 -18.79 -4.99
C SER A 199 15.56 -20.02 -4.97
N THR A 200 15.17 -20.50 -6.16
CA THR A 200 13.83 -20.86 -6.70
C THR A 200 12.92 -21.87 -5.96
N THR A 201 13.15 -22.21 -4.69
CA THR A 201 12.14 -22.88 -3.83
C THR A 201 12.24 -22.48 -2.35
N GLY A 202 13.23 -21.65 -1.96
CA GLY A 202 13.40 -21.24 -0.58
C GLY A 202 12.42 -20.13 -0.17
N ALA A 203 11.41 -20.48 0.63
CA ALA A 203 10.61 -19.48 1.32
C ALA A 203 11.34 -19.04 2.60
N LEU A 204 11.45 -17.73 2.83
CA LEU A 204 11.75 -17.24 4.17
C LEU A 204 10.46 -17.32 4.99
N SER A 205 10.46 -18.14 6.04
CA SER A 205 9.31 -18.36 6.92
C SER A 205 9.64 -17.96 8.36
N GLY A 206 8.62 -17.56 9.12
CA GLY A 206 8.78 -17.19 10.54
C GLY A 206 9.41 -15.81 10.79
N ILE A 207 9.56 -14.98 9.76
CA ILE A 207 10.01 -13.58 9.93
C ILE A 207 8.89 -12.76 10.58
N THR A 208 9.11 -12.29 11.80
CA THR A 208 8.17 -11.45 12.54
C THR A 208 8.35 -9.95 12.27
N THR A 209 9.54 -9.52 11.86
CA THR A 209 9.85 -8.10 11.62
C THR A 209 10.90 -7.95 10.53
N ILE A 210 10.64 -7.05 9.58
CA ILE A 210 11.61 -6.60 8.57
C ILE A 210 11.79 -5.09 8.78
N THR A 211 12.96 -4.67 9.27
CA THR A 211 13.33 -3.26 9.39
C THR A 211 14.31 -2.92 8.28
N THR A 212 13.93 -2.02 7.36
CA THR A 212 14.81 -1.56 6.29
C THR A 212 15.01 -0.04 6.36
N SER A 213 16.22 0.42 6.00
CA SER A 213 16.50 1.85 5.80
C SER A 213 16.22 2.32 4.37
N GLY A 214 15.92 1.38 3.46
CA GLY A 214 15.59 1.62 2.05
C GLY A 214 14.30 0.94 1.61
N ALA A 215 13.91 1.15 0.36
CA ALA A 215 12.71 0.56 -0.23
C ALA A 215 12.82 -0.96 -0.35
N ILE A 216 11.72 -1.66 -0.06
CA ILE A 216 11.56 -3.08 -0.40
C ILE A 216 10.98 -3.15 -1.81
N ASN A 217 11.83 -3.31 -2.83
CA ASN A 217 11.44 -3.32 -4.23
C ASN A 217 10.98 -4.72 -4.70
N SER A 218 10.01 -4.79 -5.62
CA SER A 218 9.54 -6.03 -6.28
C SER A 218 8.85 -7.09 -5.42
N GLN A 219 8.08 -6.70 -4.40
CA GLN A 219 7.20 -7.66 -3.72
C GLN A 219 5.96 -7.97 -4.58
N THR A 220 5.80 -9.22 -4.99
CA THR A 220 4.45 -9.77 -5.15
C THR A 220 3.91 -10.00 -3.74
N ILE A 221 3.30 -8.97 -3.17
CA ILE A 221 2.46 -9.12 -1.98
C ILE A 221 1.33 -10.05 -2.42
N SER A 222 1.31 -11.30 -1.92
CA SER A 222 0.35 -12.30 -2.41
C SER A 222 -1.10 -11.80 -2.24
N SER A 223 -2.03 -12.37 -3.00
CA SER A 223 -3.46 -12.05 -2.91
C SER A 223 -4.08 -12.30 -1.53
N THR A 224 -3.34 -12.87 -0.57
CA THR A 224 -3.75 -13.17 0.80
C THR A 224 -3.11 -12.26 1.84
N ALA A 225 -2.16 -11.39 1.47
CA ALA A 225 -1.52 -10.52 2.45
C ALA A 225 -2.50 -9.47 2.98
N ASN A 226 -2.67 -9.44 4.30
CA ASN A 226 -3.54 -8.50 4.99
C ASN A 226 -2.69 -7.55 5.85
N PHE A 227 -2.76 -6.25 5.58
CA PHE A 227 -2.11 -5.24 6.41
C PHE A 227 -3.06 -4.86 7.55
N THR A 228 -2.67 -5.18 8.78
CA THR A 228 -3.39 -4.72 9.98
C THR A 228 -2.65 -3.51 10.56
N GLY A 229 -3.31 -2.34 10.65
CA GLY A 229 -2.73 -1.09 11.15
C GLY A 229 -2.57 0.02 10.09
N THR A 230 -1.78 1.06 10.41
CA THR A 230 -1.55 2.21 9.53
C THR A 230 -0.62 1.85 8.37
N VAL A 231 -1.14 1.88 7.14
CA VAL A 231 -0.35 1.71 5.91
C VAL A 231 0.02 3.09 5.38
N ALA A 232 1.28 3.52 5.60
CA ALA A 232 1.79 4.76 5.03
C ALA A 232 2.32 4.52 3.60
N VAL A 233 1.76 5.21 2.61
CA VAL A 233 2.09 5.01 1.20
C VAL A 233 2.67 6.31 0.63
N ALA A 234 3.91 6.26 0.16
CA ALA A 234 4.67 7.45 -0.22
C ALA A 234 4.13 8.14 -1.49
N THR A 235 3.48 7.39 -2.39
CA THR A 235 3.00 7.91 -3.67
C THR A 235 1.53 7.56 -3.93
N SER A 236 1.18 6.29 -4.14
CA SER A 236 -0.22 5.91 -4.34
C SER A 236 -0.52 4.45 -4.02
N ILE A 237 -1.77 4.19 -3.62
CA ILE A 237 -2.36 2.85 -3.57
C ILE A 237 -3.10 2.63 -4.88
N ARG A 238 -2.68 1.61 -5.65
CA ARG A 238 -3.31 1.23 -6.91
C ARG A 238 -4.23 0.03 -6.70
N ALA A 239 -5.54 0.26 -6.78
CA ALA A 239 -6.58 -0.77 -6.67
C ALA A 239 -7.26 -0.96 -8.04
N GLY A 240 -6.57 -1.61 -9.00
CA GLY A 240 -7.12 -1.84 -10.33
C GLY A 240 -6.13 -2.42 -11.31
N ALA A 241 -6.63 -3.07 -12.37
CA ALA A 241 -5.81 -3.78 -13.35
C ALA A 241 -5.00 -2.85 -14.28
N THR A 242 -5.35 -1.57 -14.37
CA THR A 242 -4.73 -0.59 -15.30
C THR A 242 -4.00 0.54 -14.56
N ALA A 243 -2.95 1.12 -15.16
CA ALA A 243 -2.15 2.18 -14.54
C ALA A 243 -2.98 3.45 -14.32
N MET A 244 -2.69 4.17 -13.22
CA MET A 244 -3.30 5.48 -12.96
C MET A 244 -2.75 6.51 -13.95
N VAL A 245 -3.61 7.42 -14.40
CA VAL A 245 -3.26 8.46 -15.39
C VAL A 245 -2.85 9.80 -14.76
N SER A 246 -2.95 9.92 -13.42
CA SER A 246 -2.57 11.12 -12.65
C SER A 246 -1.95 10.73 -11.30
N SER A 247 -1.40 11.71 -10.58
CA SER A 247 -0.74 11.54 -9.29
C SER A 247 -1.70 11.45 -8.10
N ALA A 248 -2.78 10.67 -8.20
CA ALA A 248 -3.70 10.48 -7.07
C ALA A 248 -3.12 9.52 -6.02
N LEU A 249 -3.31 9.82 -4.73
CA LEU A 249 -2.81 8.99 -3.63
C LEU A 249 -3.58 7.66 -3.47
N ILE A 250 -4.85 7.62 -3.92
CA ILE A 250 -5.68 6.40 -4.00
C ILE A 250 -6.32 6.41 -5.38
N GLY A 251 -6.11 5.35 -6.18
CA GLY A 251 -6.71 5.24 -7.50
C GLY A 251 -7.14 3.83 -7.85
N ALA A 252 -8.38 3.71 -8.34
CA ALA A 252 -8.92 2.50 -8.90
C ALA A 252 -9.24 2.69 -10.38
N VAL A 253 -8.45 2.06 -11.25
CA VAL A 253 -8.63 2.10 -12.71
C VAL A 253 -8.92 0.68 -13.20
N ALA A 254 -10.20 0.30 -13.12
CA ALA A 254 -10.76 -0.96 -13.59
C ALA A 254 -12.27 -0.80 -13.81
N GLY A 255 -12.86 -1.59 -14.71
CA GLY A 255 -14.31 -1.64 -14.85
C GLY A 255 -14.96 -2.34 -13.65
N GLY A 256 -16.11 -1.84 -13.20
CA GLY A 256 -16.85 -2.37 -12.05
C GLY A 256 -16.65 -1.55 -10.77
N ASN A 257 -16.79 -2.20 -9.61
CA ASN A 257 -16.54 -1.59 -8.31
C ASN A 257 -15.04 -1.36 -8.12
N GLY A 258 -14.62 -0.10 -7.95
CA GLY A 258 -13.22 0.25 -7.67
C GLY A 258 -12.94 0.44 -6.18
N PHE A 259 -13.91 0.99 -5.44
CA PHE A 259 -13.82 1.19 -4.00
C PHE A 259 -15.19 0.90 -3.36
N GLU A 260 -15.20 0.18 -2.25
CA GLU A 260 -16.42 -0.11 -1.50
C GLU A 260 -16.40 0.60 -0.14
N PHE A 261 -17.53 1.17 0.24
CA PHE A 261 -17.71 1.85 1.53
C PHE A 261 -19.07 1.50 2.12
N GLY A 262 -19.23 1.56 3.44
CA GLY A 262 -20.51 1.33 4.08
C GLY A 262 -20.43 0.53 5.37
N HIS A 263 -21.55 -0.07 5.75
CA HIS A 263 -21.70 -0.84 6.98
C HIS A 263 -21.53 -2.34 6.73
N THR A 264 -21.19 -3.10 7.78
CA THR A 264 -21.01 -4.57 7.73
C THR A 264 -22.30 -5.35 7.45
N ASN A 265 -23.45 -4.67 7.43
CA ASN A 265 -24.73 -5.30 7.12
C ASN A 265 -24.82 -5.53 5.62
N SER A 266 -24.87 -6.80 5.22
CA SER A 266 -24.91 -7.22 3.82
C SER A 266 -26.20 -6.84 3.08
N ALA A 267 -27.25 -6.42 3.79
CA ALA A 267 -28.53 -6.00 3.22
C ALA A 267 -28.50 -4.52 2.78
N GLY A 268 -27.69 -4.21 1.77
CA GLY A 268 -27.86 -2.99 0.99
C GLY A 268 -27.22 -1.75 1.61
N TYR A 269 -26.39 -1.90 2.64
CA TYR A 269 -25.69 -0.77 3.29
C TYR A 269 -24.28 -0.53 2.76
N ARG A 270 -23.98 -1.06 1.58
CA ARG A 270 -22.73 -0.85 0.86
C ARG A 270 -22.96 0.09 -0.30
N GLY A 271 -22.08 1.08 -0.42
CA GLY A 271 -21.94 1.92 -1.58
C GLY A 271 -20.63 1.62 -2.29
N THR A 272 -20.60 1.93 -3.58
CA THR A 272 -19.42 1.69 -4.41
C THR A 272 -19.07 2.92 -5.22
N LEU A 273 -17.77 3.17 -5.37
CA LEU A 273 -17.21 4.09 -6.34
C LEU A 273 -16.64 3.25 -7.48
N GLY A 274 -16.87 3.62 -8.72
CA GLY A 274 -16.40 2.82 -9.84
C GLY A 274 -16.57 3.46 -11.20
N ALA A 275 -16.40 2.64 -12.22
CA ALA A 275 -16.68 2.99 -13.60
C ALA A 275 -17.41 1.85 -14.30
N GLU A 276 -18.37 2.20 -15.15
CA GLU A 276 -19.11 1.24 -15.96
C GLU A 276 -18.17 0.53 -16.95
N ALA A 277 -18.25 -0.81 -17.01
CA ALA A 277 -17.26 -1.63 -17.71
C ALA A 277 -17.19 -1.40 -19.24
N SER A 278 -18.29 -1.00 -19.89
CA SER A 278 -18.29 -0.73 -21.34
C SER A 278 -18.33 0.76 -21.68
N SER A 279 -19.15 1.56 -21.00
CA SER A 279 -19.23 3.00 -21.28
C SER A 279 -18.06 3.78 -20.69
N GLY A 280 -17.39 3.25 -19.66
CA GLY A 280 -16.39 3.97 -18.89
C GLY A 280 -16.96 5.05 -17.98
N ALA A 281 -18.30 5.19 -17.89
CA ALA A 281 -18.94 6.22 -17.09
C ALA A 281 -18.61 6.05 -15.60
N ASN A 282 -17.97 7.06 -15.01
CA ASN A 282 -17.70 7.06 -13.57
C ASN A 282 -19.01 7.19 -12.78
N PHE A 283 -19.12 6.41 -11.72
CA PHE A 283 -20.30 6.42 -10.87
C PHE A 283 -19.96 6.38 -9.37
N ILE A 284 -20.89 6.91 -8.59
CA ILE A 284 -21.03 6.70 -7.15
C ILE A 284 -22.38 6.04 -6.94
N ALA A 285 -22.38 4.83 -6.40
CA ALA A 285 -23.58 4.05 -6.15
C ALA A 285 -23.80 3.94 -4.64
N PHE A 286 -24.98 4.31 -4.17
CA PHE A 286 -25.43 4.10 -2.80
C PHE A 286 -26.40 2.94 -2.77
N ASN A 287 -26.20 2.02 -1.82
CA ASN A 287 -26.98 0.80 -1.64
C ASN A 287 -27.00 -0.09 -2.90
N SER A 288 -25.99 0.06 -3.75
CA SER A 288 -25.90 -0.54 -5.06
C SER A 288 -24.45 -0.71 -5.47
N GLU A 289 -24.23 -1.62 -6.39
CA GLU A 289 -22.92 -1.98 -6.93
C GLU A 289 -23.03 -2.27 -8.43
N ALA A 290 -21.89 -2.39 -9.12
CA ALA A 290 -21.87 -2.80 -10.52
C ALA A 290 -22.51 -4.19 -10.69
N GLY A 291 -23.38 -4.30 -11.69
CA GLY A 291 -24.04 -5.54 -12.09
C GLY A 291 -23.06 -6.56 -12.67
N THR A 292 -23.52 -7.79 -12.87
CA THR A 292 -22.70 -8.83 -13.51
C THR A 292 -22.54 -8.59 -15.01
N THR A 293 -23.48 -7.86 -15.61
CA THR A 293 -23.48 -7.43 -17.00
C THR A 293 -22.98 -5.99 -17.10
N ALA A 294 -22.30 -5.65 -18.20
CA ALA A 294 -21.76 -4.30 -18.40
C ALA A 294 -22.85 -3.21 -18.33
N ASN A 295 -22.51 -2.08 -17.71
CA ASN A 295 -23.35 -0.88 -17.57
C ASN A 295 -24.70 -1.14 -16.85
N THR A 296 -24.75 -2.16 -16.00
CA THR A 296 -25.92 -2.46 -15.16
C THR A 296 -25.57 -2.41 -13.68
N TYR A 297 -26.58 -2.47 -12.81
CA TYR A 297 -26.41 -2.31 -11.37
C TYR A 297 -27.14 -3.40 -10.58
N ARG A 298 -26.60 -3.71 -9.41
CA ARG A 298 -27.13 -4.70 -8.46
C ARG A 298 -27.41 -4.06 -7.12
N THR A 299 -28.48 -4.50 -6.48
CA THR A 299 -28.90 -4.11 -5.13
C THR A 299 -29.10 -5.34 -4.24
N ARG A 300 -29.10 -5.15 -2.92
CA ARG A 300 -29.23 -6.24 -1.92
C ARG A 300 -30.11 -5.85 -0.73
N GLY A 301 -31.42 -5.88 -0.87
CA GLY A 301 -32.38 -5.61 0.21
C GLY A 301 -32.96 -4.20 0.23
N VAL A 302 -32.31 -3.23 -0.44
CA VAL A 302 -32.76 -1.83 -0.54
C VAL A 302 -32.59 -1.34 -1.97
N VAL A 303 -33.50 -0.50 -2.45
CA VAL A 303 -33.35 0.16 -3.77
C VAL A 303 -32.11 1.04 -3.80
N GLY A 304 -31.45 1.09 -4.96
CA GLY A 304 -30.19 1.80 -5.13
C GLY A 304 -30.39 3.23 -5.63
N SER A 305 -29.42 4.09 -5.35
CA SER A 305 -29.30 5.42 -5.96
C SER A 305 -27.93 5.55 -6.59
N VAL A 306 -27.89 5.93 -7.86
CA VAL A 306 -26.64 6.01 -8.64
C VAL A 306 -26.49 7.40 -9.22
N MET A 307 -25.34 7.96 -8.94
CA MET A 307 -24.86 9.23 -9.41
C MET A 307 -23.78 8.94 -10.45
N LYS A 308 -23.97 9.34 -11.72
CA LYS A 308 -22.99 9.02 -12.76
C LYS A 308 -22.81 10.08 -13.84
N SER A 309 -21.61 10.12 -14.40
CA SER A 309 -21.29 10.87 -15.63
C SER A 309 -22.11 10.35 -16.81
N ASP A 310 -22.44 11.24 -17.75
CA ASP A 310 -23.01 10.88 -19.05
C ASP A 310 -21.95 10.72 -20.16
N ASN A 311 -20.67 10.89 -19.82
CA ASN A 311 -19.51 10.94 -20.72
C ASN A 311 -19.51 12.08 -21.76
N GLY A 312 -20.54 12.94 -21.78
CA GLY A 312 -20.66 14.14 -22.61
C GLY A 312 -20.38 15.44 -21.86
N GLY A 313 -19.93 15.35 -20.60
CA GLY A 313 -19.67 16.49 -19.70
C GLY A 313 -20.86 16.86 -18.81
N GLY A 314 -21.97 16.13 -18.90
CA GLY A 314 -23.09 16.20 -17.98
C GLY A 314 -23.07 15.08 -16.95
N PHE A 315 -24.13 15.03 -16.14
CA PHE A 315 -24.24 14.11 -15.03
C PHE A 315 -25.69 13.79 -14.71
N THR A 316 -25.94 12.58 -14.20
CA THR A 316 -27.28 12.06 -13.94
C THR A 316 -27.43 11.50 -12.53
N PHE A 317 -28.61 11.71 -11.96
CA PHE A 317 -29.08 11.06 -10.73
C PHE A 317 -30.11 10.02 -11.10
N ASN A 318 -29.90 8.80 -10.64
CA ASN A 318 -30.63 7.64 -11.12
C ASN A 318 -31.09 6.75 -9.97
N LYS A 319 -32.17 6.01 -10.21
CA LYS A 319 -32.65 4.95 -9.34
C LYS A 319 -32.32 3.57 -9.91
N VAL A 320 -31.96 2.65 -9.02
CA VAL A 320 -31.95 1.21 -9.28
C VAL A 320 -33.22 0.62 -8.67
N ALA A 321 -34.15 0.19 -9.52
CA ALA A 321 -35.57 0.14 -9.17
C ALA A 321 -35.96 -0.93 -8.14
N THR A 322 -35.37 -2.11 -8.24
CA THR A 322 -35.69 -3.29 -7.42
C THR A 322 -34.67 -3.42 -6.30
N ALA A 323 -35.12 -3.79 -5.10
CA ALA A 323 -34.27 -3.86 -3.92
C ALA A 323 -33.30 -5.05 -3.90
N THR A 324 -33.63 -6.15 -4.58
CA THR A 324 -32.87 -7.42 -4.54
C THR A 324 -32.73 -8.03 -5.93
N ALA A 325 -32.24 -7.26 -6.89
CA ALA A 325 -31.99 -7.78 -8.24
C ALA A 325 -30.62 -7.34 -8.77
N ASP A 326 -30.07 -8.16 -9.65
CA ASP A 326 -28.87 -7.88 -10.44
C ASP A 326 -29.25 -7.40 -11.84
N ASN A 327 -28.29 -6.81 -12.55
CA ASN A 327 -28.37 -6.41 -13.94
C ASN A 327 -29.51 -5.44 -14.26
N GLN A 328 -29.82 -4.56 -13.32
CA GLN A 328 -30.87 -3.56 -13.48
C GLN A 328 -30.36 -2.37 -14.28
N ALA A 329 -31.19 -1.90 -15.21
CA ALA A 329 -30.98 -0.62 -15.87
C ALA A 329 -31.34 0.54 -14.93
N LEU A 330 -30.67 1.67 -15.13
CA LEU A 330 -30.93 2.89 -14.39
C LEU A 330 -32.21 3.57 -14.88
N THR A 331 -33.04 4.01 -13.94
CA THR A 331 -34.12 4.97 -14.23
C THR A 331 -33.62 6.37 -13.92
N ASN A 332 -33.53 7.22 -14.94
CA ASN A 332 -33.09 8.61 -14.77
C ASN A 332 -34.13 9.41 -13.98
N LEU A 333 -33.70 10.07 -12.91
CA LEU A 333 -34.55 10.94 -12.08
C LEU A 333 -34.29 12.42 -12.39
N MET A 334 -33.01 12.76 -12.62
CA MET A 334 -32.58 14.12 -12.91
C MET A 334 -31.29 14.10 -13.73
N THR A 335 -31.22 14.99 -14.72
CA THR A 335 -30.04 15.24 -15.53
C THR A 335 -29.59 16.67 -15.36
N ILE A 336 -28.27 16.87 -15.26
CA ILE A 336 -27.62 18.15 -15.45
C ILE A 336 -26.82 18.03 -16.75
N SER A 337 -27.21 18.77 -17.79
CA SER A 337 -26.50 18.72 -19.06
C SER A 337 -25.17 19.48 -18.97
N ASN A 338 -24.30 19.29 -19.97
CA ASN A 338 -23.05 20.06 -20.10
C ASN A 338 -23.27 21.58 -20.28
N ALA A 339 -24.48 22.00 -20.67
CA ALA A 339 -24.90 23.40 -20.74
C ALA A 339 -25.47 23.93 -19.41
N GLY A 340 -25.48 23.12 -18.35
CA GLY A 340 -26.02 23.47 -17.03
C GLY A 340 -27.54 23.39 -16.92
N VAL A 341 -28.23 22.79 -17.90
CA VAL A 341 -29.68 22.63 -17.87
C VAL A 341 -30.05 21.47 -16.94
N VAL A 342 -30.93 21.74 -15.98
CA VAL A 342 -31.49 20.73 -15.09
C VAL A 342 -32.82 20.22 -15.64
N THR A 343 -32.89 18.93 -15.92
CA THR A 343 -34.14 18.25 -16.32
C THR A 343 -34.50 17.22 -15.27
N ALA A 344 -35.71 17.27 -14.71
CA ALA A 344 -36.23 16.27 -13.79
C ALA A 344 -37.32 15.42 -14.49
N ALA A 345 -37.36 14.12 -14.21
CA ALA A 345 -38.39 13.23 -14.73
C ALA A 345 -39.77 13.41 -14.04
N GLY A 346 -39.81 14.13 -12.92
CA GLY A 346 -41.03 14.46 -12.17
C GLY A 346 -41.18 15.96 -11.93
N SER A 347 -42.11 16.33 -11.06
CA SER A 347 -42.35 17.73 -10.68
C SER A 347 -41.15 18.33 -9.95
N PHE A 348 -40.71 19.50 -10.41
CA PHE A 348 -39.74 20.31 -9.68
C PHE A 348 -40.48 21.20 -8.67
N SER A 349 -40.16 21.07 -7.38
CA SER A 349 -40.69 21.92 -6.31
C SER A 349 -39.55 22.76 -5.74
N GLY A 350 -39.57 24.07 -5.99
CA GLY A 350 -38.52 24.99 -5.52
C GLY A 350 -38.78 26.44 -5.93
N ASN A 351 -38.04 27.36 -5.31
CA ASN A 351 -38.05 28.78 -5.69
C ASN A 351 -37.28 28.98 -6.99
N ILE A 352 -37.93 29.54 -8.01
CA ILE A 352 -37.27 29.90 -9.27
C ILE A 352 -37.07 31.43 -9.28
N THR A 353 -35.83 31.88 -9.10
CA THR A 353 -35.48 33.31 -9.03
C THR A 353 -35.20 33.93 -10.41
N GLY A 354 -35.46 33.20 -11.50
CA GLY A 354 -35.18 33.62 -12.88
C GLY A 354 -36.41 33.52 -13.80
N THR A 355 -36.30 34.08 -15.00
CA THR A 355 -37.36 34.04 -16.01
C THR A 355 -37.64 32.60 -16.43
N VAL A 356 -38.85 32.11 -16.16
CA VAL A 356 -39.35 30.85 -16.70
C VAL A 356 -39.79 31.11 -18.13
N THR A 357 -39.15 30.50 -19.12
CA THR A 357 -39.50 30.61 -20.55
C THR A 357 -39.98 29.27 -21.09
N GLY A 358 -40.73 29.29 -22.20
CA GLY A 358 -41.15 28.06 -22.89
C GLY A 358 -42.20 27.22 -22.16
N HIS A 359 -42.91 27.78 -21.18
CA HIS A 359 -44.02 27.11 -20.51
C HIS A 359 -45.34 27.35 -21.25
N SER A 360 -46.23 26.35 -21.28
CA SER A 360 -47.58 26.48 -21.86
C SER A 360 -48.54 27.25 -20.94
N SER A 361 -48.30 27.18 -19.63
CA SER A 361 -49.05 27.84 -18.56
C SER A 361 -48.15 27.98 -17.33
N LEU A 362 -48.40 29.02 -16.52
CA LEU A 362 -47.83 29.16 -15.18
C LEU A 362 -49.01 29.36 -14.24
N ASP A 363 -49.44 28.28 -13.62
CA ASP A 363 -50.58 28.29 -12.70
C ASP A 363 -50.12 28.73 -11.32
N LEU A 364 -50.80 29.71 -10.73
CA LEU A 364 -50.71 29.95 -9.29
C LEU A 364 -51.43 28.80 -8.57
N ALA A 365 -50.97 28.45 -7.36
CA ALA A 365 -51.59 27.39 -6.58
C ALA A 365 -53.11 27.63 -6.40
N LEU A 366 -53.90 26.55 -6.49
CA LEU A 366 -55.37 26.54 -6.48
C LEU A 366 -55.99 27.23 -5.25
N THR A 367 -55.21 27.53 -4.20
CA THR A 367 -55.68 28.27 -3.02
C THR A 367 -54.56 29.16 -2.49
N GLY A 368 -54.83 30.47 -2.39
CA GLY A 368 -53.97 31.41 -1.68
C GLY A 368 -52.67 31.84 -2.39
N GLY A 369 -52.50 31.52 -3.68
CA GLY A 369 -51.36 32.05 -4.44
C GLY A 369 -51.46 33.57 -4.60
N THR A 370 -50.42 34.29 -4.16
CA THR A 370 -50.33 35.75 -4.31
C THR A 370 -49.31 36.12 -5.39
N MET A 371 -49.66 37.02 -6.31
CA MET A 371 -48.68 37.73 -7.14
C MET A 371 -48.28 39.01 -6.40
N THR A 372 -46.99 39.20 -6.09
CA THR A 372 -46.47 40.43 -5.45
C THR A 372 -45.46 41.09 -6.38
N GLY A 373 -45.51 42.42 -6.49
CA GLY A 373 -44.69 43.21 -7.40
C GLY A 373 -45.44 43.60 -8.68
N ASP A 374 -44.71 44.14 -9.66
CA ASP A 374 -45.32 44.60 -10.91
C ASP A 374 -45.60 43.42 -11.84
N ILE A 375 -46.84 43.29 -12.31
CA ILE A 375 -47.17 42.43 -13.45
C ILE A 375 -46.77 43.22 -14.70
N THR A 376 -45.55 43.00 -15.19
CA THR A 376 -45.05 43.63 -16.42
C THR A 376 -45.07 42.63 -17.56
N SER A 377 -45.57 43.06 -18.71
CA SER A 377 -45.45 42.32 -19.97
C SER A 377 -44.64 43.16 -20.94
N ASN A 378 -43.58 42.59 -21.52
CA ASN A 378 -42.79 43.24 -22.58
C ASN A 378 -43.57 43.39 -23.92
N SER A 379 -44.87 43.11 -23.89
CA SER A 379 -45.83 43.14 -24.99
C SER A 379 -47.23 43.31 -24.39
N ASN A 380 -48.29 43.21 -25.18
CA ASN A 380 -49.65 43.34 -24.65
C ASN A 380 -50.05 42.13 -23.79
N PHE A 381 -50.94 42.32 -22.82
CA PHE A 381 -51.74 41.24 -22.22
C PHE A 381 -52.71 40.69 -23.27
N VAL A 382 -52.21 39.86 -24.20
CA VAL A 382 -53.00 39.31 -25.30
C VAL A 382 -53.64 38.00 -24.87
N SER A 383 -54.96 37.98 -24.80
CA SER A 383 -55.69 36.72 -24.74
C SER A 383 -55.57 35.97 -26.06
N THR A 384 -55.25 34.67 -26.02
CA THR A 384 -55.22 33.79 -27.20
C THR A 384 -56.60 33.36 -27.68
N ALA A 385 -57.65 33.63 -26.90
CA ALA A 385 -59.04 33.35 -27.27
C ALA A 385 -59.97 34.46 -26.78
N ARG A 386 -61.00 34.78 -27.57
CA ARG A 386 -61.94 35.89 -27.27
C ARG A 386 -62.78 35.68 -26.00
N ASN A 387 -62.68 34.52 -25.35
CA ASN A 387 -63.38 34.15 -24.13
C ASN A 387 -62.45 33.94 -22.91
N LYS A 388 -61.24 34.49 -22.92
CA LYS A 388 -60.32 34.48 -21.76
C LYS A 388 -60.02 35.90 -21.30
N GLY A 389 -59.90 36.08 -19.99
CA GLY A 389 -59.65 37.35 -19.32
C GLY A 389 -59.76 37.17 -17.80
N VAL A 390 -59.77 38.28 -17.06
CA VAL A 390 -60.14 38.27 -15.64
C VAL A 390 -61.64 38.01 -15.55
N VAL A 391 -62.02 36.91 -14.91
CA VAL A 391 -63.43 36.50 -14.74
C VAL A 391 -63.75 36.38 -13.26
N GLY A 392 -64.83 37.03 -12.85
CA GLY A 392 -65.37 36.94 -11.50
C GLY A 392 -66.20 35.68 -11.27
N THR A 393 -66.65 35.47 -10.04
CA THR A 393 -67.61 34.42 -9.67
C THR A 393 -69.04 34.97 -9.77
N TYR A 394 -69.81 34.49 -10.74
CA TYR A 394 -71.16 35.00 -10.95
C TYR A 394 -72.17 34.48 -9.91
N ASN A 395 -72.78 35.40 -9.16
CA ASN A 395 -74.00 35.17 -8.40
C ASN A 395 -74.82 36.48 -8.37
N SER A 396 -76.05 36.47 -8.88
CA SER A 396 -76.88 37.68 -8.97
C SER A 396 -77.24 38.33 -7.62
N THR A 397 -77.13 37.58 -6.53
CA THR A 397 -77.44 38.07 -5.17
C THR A 397 -76.21 38.60 -4.44
N LEU A 398 -75.02 38.47 -5.02
CA LEU A 398 -73.75 38.85 -4.39
C LEU A 398 -73.01 39.89 -5.23
N THR A 399 -72.16 40.67 -4.57
CA THR A 399 -71.17 41.55 -5.17
C THR A 399 -69.88 40.76 -5.47
N ASP A 400 -69.14 41.16 -6.50
CA ASP A 400 -67.81 40.61 -6.77
C ASP A 400 -66.81 41.73 -7.12
N GLN A 401 -65.58 41.64 -6.61
CA GLN A 401 -64.59 42.70 -6.76
C GLN A 401 -63.91 42.63 -8.13
N VAL A 402 -63.77 43.78 -8.79
CA VAL A 402 -63.02 43.91 -10.06
C VAL A 402 -61.64 44.53 -9.81
N TRP A 403 -61.61 45.62 -9.04
CA TRP A 403 -60.37 46.35 -8.73
C TRP A 403 -60.52 47.15 -7.43
N SER A 404 -59.41 47.45 -6.75
CA SER A 404 -59.36 48.32 -5.58
C SER A 404 -58.10 49.17 -5.56
N ILE A 405 -58.15 50.31 -4.86
CA ILE A 405 -56.99 51.21 -4.71
C ILE A 405 -55.84 50.59 -3.88
N GLY A 406 -56.10 49.52 -3.12
CA GLY A 406 -55.08 48.82 -2.33
C GLY A 406 -55.61 47.57 -1.64
N ALA A 407 -54.69 46.74 -1.13
CA ALA A 407 -55.01 45.43 -0.56
C ALA A 407 -55.91 45.46 0.70
N ALA A 408 -55.97 46.59 1.40
CA ALA A 408 -56.82 46.76 2.58
C ALA A 408 -58.27 47.14 2.26
N TYR A 409 -58.58 47.45 1.00
CA TYR A 409 -59.89 47.94 0.57
C TYR A 409 -60.55 46.89 -0.31
N THR A 410 -61.37 46.05 0.29
CA THR A 410 -61.93 44.89 -0.41
C THR A 410 -63.44 44.86 -0.30
N ASN A 411 -64.04 44.17 -1.27
CA ASN A 411 -65.42 43.74 -1.17
C ASN A 411 -65.63 42.89 0.09
N ASN A 412 -66.87 42.81 0.57
CA ASN A 412 -67.18 41.92 1.70
C ASN A 412 -66.88 40.47 1.31
N ALA A 413 -66.22 39.72 2.18
CA ALA A 413 -65.78 38.35 1.89
C ALA A 413 -66.95 37.40 1.54
N THR A 414 -68.16 37.68 2.01
CA THR A 414 -69.35 36.88 1.66
C THR A 414 -70.06 37.38 0.40
N GLY A 415 -69.64 38.51 -0.17
CA GLY A 415 -70.30 39.21 -1.28
C GLY A 415 -71.64 39.85 -0.92
N ALA A 416 -71.95 40.04 0.37
CA ALA A 416 -73.24 40.59 0.79
C ALA A 416 -73.43 42.07 0.39
N ASP A 417 -72.36 42.86 0.55
CA ASP A 417 -72.28 44.29 0.25
C ASP A 417 -70.86 44.63 -0.23
N PHE A 418 -70.55 45.90 -0.42
CA PHE A 418 -69.25 46.35 -0.92
C PHE A 418 -68.15 46.45 0.16
N GLY A 419 -68.39 46.01 1.40
CA GLY A 419 -67.41 46.03 2.48
C GLY A 419 -66.84 47.44 2.73
N ASN A 420 -65.52 47.56 2.70
CA ASN A 420 -64.81 48.85 2.79
C ASN A 420 -64.17 49.24 1.42
N LEU A 421 -64.71 48.73 0.33
CA LEU A 421 -64.12 48.87 -1.00
C LEU A 421 -64.00 50.34 -1.41
N TYR A 422 -62.79 50.70 -1.85
CA TYR A 422 -62.51 51.85 -2.68
C TYR A 422 -62.03 51.33 -4.02
N GLY A 423 -62.90 51.31 -5.02
CA GLY A 423 -62.60 50.62 -6.26
C GLY A 423 -63.81 50.33 -7.13
N MET A 424 -63.75 49.19 -7.82
CA MET A 424 -64.76 48.73 -8.76
C MET A 424 -65.26 47.34 -8.36
N ALA A 425 -66.58 47.16 -8.41
CA ALA A 425 -67.21 45.86 -8.18
C ALA A 425 -68.32 45.61 -9.20
N TYR A 426 -68.58 44.35 -9.48
CA TYR A 426 -69.77 43.91 -10.17
C TYR A 426 -70.91 43.73 -9.17
N CYS A 427 -72.12 44.08 -9.58
CA CYS A 427 -73.34 43.71 -8.88
C CYS A 427 -74.54 43.50 -9.82
N HIS A 428 -75.64 42.96 -9.29
CA HIS A 428 -76.94 42.89 -9.95
C HIS A 428 -78.06 43.39 -9.02
N THR A 429 -79.16 43.93 -9.56
CA THR A 429 -80.34 44.43 -8.81
C THR A 429 -81.02 43.43 -7.88
N ASN A 430 -80.64 42.15 -7.92
CA ASN A 430 -81.17 41.15 -7.00
C ASN A 430 -80.49 41.25 -5.62
N ASN A 431 -79.37 41.96 -5.52
CA ASN A 431 -78.77 42.39 -4.26
C ASN A 431 -79.32 43.77 -3.88
N ALA A 432 -79.81 43.91 -2.65
CA ALA A 432 -80.46 45.12 -2.15
C ALA A 432 -79.51 46.34 -2.04
N ASN A 433 -78.20 46.12 -2.02
CA ASN A 433 -77.19 47.18 -1.92
C ASN A 433 -76.86 47.83 -3.27
N CYS A 434 -77.44 47.34 -4.36
CA CYS A 434 -77.07 47.75 -5.71
C CYS A 434 -78.16 48.58 -6.36
N THR A 435 -77.77 49.42 -7.32
CA THR A 435 -78.68 50.45 -7.82
C THR A 435 -79.87 49.82 -8.54
N SER A 436 -81.08 50.23 -8.13
CA SER A 436 -82.32 49.74 -8.74
C SER A 436 -82.45 50.16 -10.19
N GLY A 437 -82.94 49.26 -11.04
CA GLY A 437 -83.26 49.54 -12.45
C GLY A 437 -82.13 49.34 -13.46
N LEU A 438 -80.91 48.98 -13.03
CA LEU A 438 -79.75 48.81 -13.93
C LEU A 438 -79.40 47.35 -14.30
N ALA A 439 -80.08 46.35 -13.73
CA ALA A 439 -79.80 44.93 -13.94
C ALA A 439 -78.36 44.57 -13.58
N HIS A 440 -77.57 44.04 -14.52
CA HIS A 440 -76.14 43.81 -14.36
C HIS A 440 -75.38 45.13 -14.39
N GLN A 441 -74.56 45.42 -13.38
CA GLN A 441 -73.94 46.72 -13.24
C GLN A 441 -72.50 46.64 -12.74
N ILE A 442 -71.70 47.63 -13.16
CA ILE A 442 -70.38 47.92 -12.62
C ILE A 442 -70.48 49.15 -11.74
N GLU A 443 -70.04 48.97 -10.50
CA GLU A 443 -70.15 49.93 -9.41
C GLU A 443 -68.78 50.54 -9.13
N PHE A 444 -68.71 51.87 -9.11
CA PHE A 444 -67.57 52.61 -8.59
C PHE A 444 -67.87 52.97 -7.14
N VAL A 445 -67.16 52.30 -6.24
CA VAL A 445 -67.44 52.31 -4.81
C VAL A 445 -66.42 53.17 -4.08
N ASN A 446 -66.93 54.01 -3.17
CA ASN A 446 -66.15 54.84 -2.27
C ASN A 446 -66.47 54.44 -0.82
N ASN A 447 -65.51 53.78 -0.15
CA ASN A 447 -65.64 53.25 1.21
C ASN A 447 -66.90 52.39 1.44
N GLY A 448 -67.13 51.41 0.57
CA GLY A 448 -68.31 50.55 0.65
C GLY A 448 -69.63 51.19 0.17
N THR A 449 -69.62 52.49 -0.17
CA THR A 449 -70.80 53.19 -0.67
C THR A 449 -70.71 53.40 -2.17
N VAL A 450 -71.76 53.06 -2.92
CA VAL A 450 -71.80 53.26 -4.37
C VAL A 450 -71.80 54.77 -4.69
N GLY A 451 -70.80 55.22 -5.45
CA GLY A 451 -70.72 56.57 -5.99
C GLY A 451 -71.32 56.67 -7.39
N THR A 452 -71.05 55.67 -8.24
CA THR A 452 -71.56 55.59 -9.61
C THR A 452 -71.86 54.14 -9.96
N ALA A 453 -72.98 53.90 -10.63
CA ALA A 453 -73.36 52.60 -11.18
C ALA A 453 -73.53 52.73 -12.69
N ILE A 454 -72.97 51.79 -13.45
CA ILE A 454 -73.13 51.70 -14.90
C ILE A 454 -73.78 50.36 -15.24
N GLY A 455 -75.00 50.39 -15.77
CA GLY A 455 -75.71 49.21 -16.22
C GLY A 455 -75.14 48.66 -17.53
N LEU A 456 -74.89 47.36 -17.61
CA LEU A 456 -74.47 46.66 -18.82
C LEU A 456 -75.59 46.61 -19.88
N ALA A 457 -76.85 46.70 -19.44
CA ALA A 457 -78.01 46.87 -20.31
C ALA A 457 -78.25 48.35 -20.71
N GLY A 458 -77.42 49.28 -20.21
CA GLY A 458 -77.57 50.72 -20.36
C GLY A 458 -78.02 51.42 -19.07
N GLY A 459 -77.84 52.74 -19.05
CA GLY A 459 -78.14 53.59 -17.88
C GLY A 459 -76.92 53.87 -17.00
N ILE A 460 -76.89 55.08 -16.45
CA ILE A 460 -75.87 55.53 -15.50
C ILE A 460 -76.60 56.14 -14.31
N TRP A 461 -76.25 55.70 -13.11
CA TRP A 461 -76.67 56.31 -11.87
C TRP A 461 -75.46 56.90 -11.15
N THR A 462 -75.62 58.07 -10.55
CA THR A 462 -74.59 58.71 -9.74
C THR A 462 -75.18 59.21 -8.43
N ASN A 463 -74.45 59.00 -7.34
CA ASN A 463 -74.68 59.69 -6.09
C ASN A 463 -74.06 61.09 -6.17
N GLY A 464 -74.75 61.98 -6.88
CA GLY A 464 -74.27 63.34 -7.15
C GLY A 464 -74.59 63.81 -8.58
N ALA A 465 -74.14 65.02 -8.89
CA ALA A 465 -74.35 65.63 -10.19
C ALA A 465 -73.48 64.98 -11.29
N ILE A 466 -74.05 64.84 -12.49
CA ILE A 466 -73.30 64.50 -13.70
C ILE A 466 -72.94 65.81 -14.40
N THR A 467 -71.65 66.11 -14.55
CA THR A 467 -71.18 67.24 -15.38
C THR A 467 -70.91 66.73 -16.80
N ALA A 468 -71.62 67.29 -17.78
CA ALA A 468 -71.41 67.00 -19.21
C ALA A 468 -71.11 68.29 -19.96
N THR A 469 -70.15 68.25 -20.91
CA THR A 469 -69.71 69.41 -21.71
C THR A 469 -70.30 69.44 -23.13
N GLY A 470 -71.15 68.46 -23.47
CA GLY A 470 -71.81 68.32 -24.78
C GLY A 470 -73.33 68.24 -24.66
N ALA A 471 -74.02 68.13 -25.81
CA ALA A 471 -75.47 68.01 -25.83
C ALA A 471 -75.93 66.69 -25.21
N ILE A 472 -76.81 66.77 -24.21
CA ILE A 472 -77.58 65.63 -23.72
C ILE A 472 -78.88 65.59 -24.53
N THR A 473 -78.99 64.64 -25.46
CA THR A 473 -80.19 64.50 -26.32
C THR A 473 -81.34 63.93 -25.50
N GLY A 474 -82.26 64.80 -25.09
CA GLY A 474 -83.25 64.54 -24.05
C GLY A 474 -84.40 63.58 -24.34
N SER A 475 -84.33 62.71 -25.36
CA SER A 475 -85.45 61.77 -25.65
C SER A 475 -85.76 60.83 -24.49
N ASN A 476 -84.83 60.59 -23.57
CA ASN A 476 -85.00 59.77 -22.37
C ASN A 476 -84.62 60.51 -21.05
N LEU A 477 -84.68 61.85 -21.01
CA LEU A 477 -84.57 62.59 -19.73
C LEU A 477 -85.89 62.45 -18.94
N SER A 478 -86.22 61.23 -18.52
CA SER A 478 -87.45 60.91 -17.78
C SER A 478 -87.13 60.72 -16.30
N GLY A 479 -87.40 61.74 -15.51
CA GLY A 479 -87.32 61.71 -14.06
C GLY A 479 -87.92 63.00 -13.51
N THR A 480 -88.55 62.94 -12.35
CA THR A 480 -89.01 64.13 -11.63
C THR A 480 -87.78 64.93 -11.22
N ASN A 481 -87.28 65.78 -12.12
CA ASN A 481 -86.21 66.72 -11.81
C ASN A 481 -86.79 67.75 -10.83
N THR A 482 -86.64 67.50 -9.53
CA THR A 482 -87.18 68.37 -8.46
C THR A 482 -86.31 69.59 -8.16
N GLY A 483 -85.34 69.92 -9.03
CA GLY A 483 -84.52 71.11 -8.94
C GLY A 483 -84.50 71.86 -10.27
N ASP A 484 -84.52 73.19 -10.18
CA ASP A 484 -84.47 74.10 -11.34
C ASP A 484 -83.37 73.67 -12.32
N GLN A 485 -83.78 73.26 -13.52
CA GLN A 485 -82.88 73.10 -14.64
C GLN A 485 -82.43 74.50 -15.07
N THR A 486 -81.35 75.00 -14.48
CA THR A 486 -80.74 76.26 -14.92
C THR A 486 -79.98 75.98 -16.21
N LEU A 487 -80.67 76.07 -17.36
CA LEU A 487 -80.01 76.10 -18.68
C LEU A 487 -79.28 77.45 -18.83
N ALA A 488 -78.10 77.57 -18.22
CA ALA A 488 -77.24 78.73 -18.37
C ALA A 488 -76.65 78.75 -19.79
N GLY A 489 -77.38 79.36 -20.72
CA GLY A 489 -76.97 79.44 -22.13
C GLY A 489 -78.05 79.94 -23.10
N LEU A 490 -79.32 80.01 -22.68
CA LEU A 490 -80.33 80.77 -23.42
C LEU A 490 -80.14 82.25 -23.11
N GLY A 491 -79.20 82.89 -23.83
CA GLY A 491 -79.05 84.34 -23.84
C GLY A 491 -80.40 85.02 -24.06
N GLY A 492 -80.73 85.94 -23.16
CA GLY A 492 -81.99 86.68 -23.00
C GLY A 492 -83.01 86.58 -24.14
N ALA A 493 -84.13 85.88 -23.88
CA ALA A 493 -85.36 86.07 -24.63
C ALA A 493 -86.34 86.92 -23.80
N PRO A 494 -87.00 87.95 -24.37
CA PRO A 494 -87.88 88.86 -23.64
C PRO A 494 -89.19 88.18 -23.21
N VAL A 495 -89.74 88.68 -22.10
CA VAL A 495 -91.00 88.25 -21.49
C VAL A 495 -92.13 88.31 -22.52
N GLY A 496 -92.65 87.14 -22.91
CA GLY A 496 -93.77 87.01 -23.85
C GLY A 496 -93.71 85.83 -24.83
N ALA A 497 -92.60 85.09 -24.93
CA ALA A 497 -92.51 83.93 -25.81
C ALA A 497 -93.28 82.73 -25.23
N LYS A 498 -94.44 82.40 -25.82
CA LYS A 498 -95.03 81.06 -25.72
C LYS A 498 -94.22 80.11 -26.59
N TYR A 499 -93.52 79.17 -25.96
CA TYR A 499 -92.90 78.05 -26.68
C TYR A 499 -94.02 77.09 -27.13
N ILE A 500 -94.16 76.93 -28.44
CA ILE A 500 -94.99 75.88 -29.02
C ILE A 500 -94.17 74.60 -28.95
N VAL A 501 -94.59 73.66 -28.12
CA VAL A 501 -94.17 72.26 -28.26
C VAL A 501 -94.85 71.74 -29.53
N GLN A 502 -94.08 71.62 -30.62
CA GLN A 502 -94.57 71.02 -31.85
C GLN A 502 -94.66 69.51 -31.64
N THR A 503 -95.83 69.01 -31.24
CA THR A 503 -96.18 67.60 -31.47
C THR A 503 -96.59 67.46 -32.92
N ALA A 504 -95.87 66.62 -33.66
CA ALA A 504 -96.11 66.35 -35.08
C ALA A 504 -97.42 65.58 -35.28
N ASP A 505 -98.57 66.26 -35.27
CA ASP A 505 -99.70 65.98 -36.16
C ASP A 505 -100.82 67.02 -35.93
N ALA A 506 -100.96 67.98 -36.85
CA ALA A 506 -102.22 68.66 -37.16
C ALA A 506 -101.98 69.69 -38.26
N THR A 507 -102.60 69.45 -39.41
CA THR A 507 -102.79 70.40 -40.51
C THR A 507 -103.61 71.61 -40.05
N LEU A 508 -103.12 72.81 -40.36
CA LEU A 508 -103.82 74.08 -40.15
C LEU A 508 -104.81 74.35 -41.29
N THR A 509 -106.03 74.80 -40.94
CA THR A 509 -106.79 75.79 -41.75
C THR A 509 -106.64 77.16 -41.13
#